data_AF-A0A4Q5SU32-F1
#
_entry.id   AF-A0A4Q5SU32-F1
#
_cell.length_a   1.000
_cell.length_b   1.000
_cell.length_c   1.000
_cell.angle_alpha   90.00
_cell.angle_beta   90.00
_cell.angle_gamma   90.00
#
_symmetry.space_group_name_H-M   'P 1'
#
loop_
_entity.id
_entity.type
_entity.pdbx_description
1 polymer ?
#
loop_
_entity_poly.entity_id
_entity_poly.type
_entity_poly.pdbx_seq_one_letter_code
_entity_poly.pdbx_strand_id
1 'polypeptide(L)'
;GEALVELCLQDVKSSRDELEDADADDVDETLRGIWRETFFHEAGHALIDLLDLPFTGREEDVADQFAAWRLAESGDEASTDALLSSAYEYEILASAYEADPDDEHSSDAARAVNYLCYLYGSDPDTWEDLVDDEPLTQDRADLCEDEWDRLRLGWRELLDDVDALRG
;
A
#
# COMPACT_ATOMS: atom_id res chain seq x y z
N GLY A 1 -10.86 15.33 13.62
CA GLY A 1 -10.57 16.76 13.65
C GLY A 1 -11.11 17.39 12.40
N GLU A 2 -10.27 18.13 11.67
CA GLU A 2 -10.48 18.32 10.24
C GLU A 2 -9.86 17.10 9.56
N ALA A 3 -10.69 16.15 9.09
CA ALA A 3 -10.19 15.00 8.35
C ALA A 3 -9.74 15.47 6.97
N LEU A 4 -8.43 15.37 6.72
CA LEU A 4 -7.78 15.89 5.52
C LEU A 4 -7.04 14.75 4.83
N VAL A 5 -7.09 14.77 3.50
CA VAL A 5 -6.18 14.00 2.65
C VAL A 5 -5.07 14.97 2.28
N GLU A 6 -3.88 14.79 2.83
CA GLU A 6 -2.71 15.62 2.53
C GLU A 6 -1.89 14.99 1.41
N LEU A 7 -1.43 15.79 0.46
CA LEU A 7 -0.64 15.33 -0.66
C LEU A 7 0.48 16.34 -0.92
N CYS A 8 1.72 15.92 -0.77
CA CYS A 8 2.89 16.79 -0.79
C CYS A 8 3.59 16.75 -2.15
N LEU A 9 3.64 17.90 -2.83
CA LEU A 9 4.34 18.01 -4.12
C LEU A 9 5.84 17.67 -4.01
N GLN A 10 6.43 17.89 -2.84
CA GLN A 10 7.81 17.51 -2.54
C GLN A 10 8.00 16.00 -2.64
N ASP A 11 7.05 15.20 -2.17
CA ASP A 11 7.14 13.74 -2.22
C ASP A 11 7.05 13.26 -3.66
N VAL A 12 6.22 13.91 -4.50
CA VAL A 12 6.18 13.62 -5.97
C VAL A 12 7.57 13.73 -6.56
N LYS A 13 8.26 14.76 -6.10
CA LYS A 13 9.55 15.15 -6.65
C LYS A 13 10.63 14.21 -6.13
N SER A 14 10.58 13.81 -4.85
CA SER A 14 11.46 12.80 -4.28
C SER A 14 11.29 11.44 -4.98
N SER A 15 10.07 10.93 -5.09
CA SER A 15 9.78 9.66 -5.78
C SER A 15 10.27 9.68 -7.23
N ARG A 16 10.07 10.80 -7.95
CA ARG A 16 10.63 10.95 -9.30
C ARG A 16 12.15 10.88 -9.30
N ASP A 17 12.80 11.67 -8.45
CA ASP A 17 14.26 11.75 -8.38
C ASP A 17 14.83 10.33 -8.04
N GLU A 18 14.17 9.56 -7.17
CA GLU A 18 14.52 8.18 -6.81
C GLU A 18 14.31 7.18 -7.95
N LEU A 19 13.19 7.27 -8.67
CA LEU A 19 12.94 6.44 -9.86
C LEU A 19 13.94 6.72 -10.99
N GLU A 20 14.31 7.98 -11.19
CA GLU A 20 15.33 8.38 -12.18
C GLU A 20 16.72 7.86 -11.78
N ASP A 21 17.09 7.96 -10.49
CA ASP A 21 18.36 7.44 -9.97
C ASP A 21 18.45 5.90 -10.01
N ALA A 22 17.30 5.22 -9.95
CA ALA A 22 17.20 3.77 -10.10
C ALA A 22 17.15 3.29 -11.57
N ASP A 23 17.25 4.20 -12.55
CA ASP A 23 17.10 3.91 -13.99
C ASP A 23 15.78 3.17 -14.32
N ALA A 24 14.66 3.55 -13.67
CA ALA A 24 13.34 2.94 -13.91
C ALA A 24 12.87 3.10 -15.38
N ASP A 25 12.25 2.05 -15.93
CA ASP A 25 11.89 1.97 -17.36
C ASP A 25 10.85 3.03 -17.79
N ASP A 26 9.78 3.23 -17.01
CA ASP A 26 8.75 4.25 -17.27
C ASP A 26 8.43 5.07 -16.01
N VAL A 27 9.31 6.03 -15.71
CA VAL A 27 9.19 6.93 -14.55
C VAL A 27 7.83 7.63 -14.47
N ASP A 28 7.26 8.05 -15.61
CA ASP A 28 6.00 8.81 -15.61
C ASP A 28 4.79 7.92 -15.30
N GLU A 29 4.79 6.67 -15.74
CA GLU A 29 3.76 5.68 -15.42
C GLU A 29 3.87 5.21 -13.97
N THR A 30 5.06 4.81 -13.53
CA THR A 30 5.29 4.38 -12.14
C THR A 30 4.93 5.47 -11.15
N LEU A 31 5.32 6.72 -11.43
CA LEU A 31 4.94 7.86 -10.59
C LEU A 31 3.41 8.04 -10.52
N ARG A 32 2.66 7.84 -11.60
CA ARG A 32 1.18 7.92 -11.52
C ARG A 32 0.60 6.83 -10.62
N GLY A 33 1.21 5.64 -10.63
CA GLY A 33 0.85 4.53 -9.76
C GLY A 33 1.04 4.89 -8.29
N ILE A 34 2.27 5.30 -7.92
CA ILE A 34 2.63 5.76 -6.57
C ILE A 34 1.64 6.82 -6.08
N TRP A 35 1.38 7.85 -6.90
CA TRP A 35 0.48 8.95 -6.53
C TRP A 35 -0.98 8.51 -6.32
N ARG A 36 -1.42 7.50 -7.05
CA ARG A 36 -2.75 6.92 -6.84
C ARG A 36 -2.80 6.17 -5.52
N GLU A 37 -1.78 5.40 -5.20
CA GLU A 37 -1.69 4.67 -3.94
C GLU A 37 -1.58 5.62 -2.74
N THR A 38 -0.69 6.62 -2.78
CA THR A 38 -0.56 7.65 -1.73
C THR A 38 -1.90 8.33 -1.46
N PHE A 39 -2.69 8.64 -2.50
CA PHE A 39 -4.03 9.21 -2.29
C PHE A 39 -4.94 8.30 -1.45
N PHE A 40 -4.91 6.99 -1.68
CA PHE A 40 -5.73 6.08 -0.88
C PHE A 40 -5.14 5.85 0.51
N HIS A 41 -3.82 5.80 0.66
CA HIS A 41 -3.15 5.74 1.94
C HIS A 41 -3.59 6.92 2.84
N GLU A 42 -3.52 8.14 2.32
CA GLU A 42 -3.97 9.36 2.99
C GLU A 42 -5.49 9.39 3.26
N ALA A 43 -6.28 8.78 2.36
CA ALA A 43 -7.70 8.57 2.62
C ALA A 43 -7.95 7.59 3.77
N GLY A 44 -7.06 6.61 3.97
CA GLY A 44 -7.04 5.71 5.13
C GLY A 44 -6.88 6.49 6.44
N HIS A 45 -5.84 7.34 6.54
CA HIS A 45 -5.66 8.23 7.70
C HIS A 45 -6.86 9.14 7.93
N ALA A 46 -7.38 9.77 6.87
CA ALA A 46 -8.54 10.65 6.98
C ALA A 46 -9.78 9.91 7.52
N LEU A 47 -10.02 8.66 7.11
CA LEU A 47 -11.13 7.85 7.63
C LEU A 47 -10.92 7.44 9.09
N ILE A 48 -9.69 7.08 9.47
CA ILE A 48 -9.33 6.76 10.86
C ILE A 48 -9.62 7.96 11.76
N ASP A 49 -9.13 9.16 11.43
CA ASP A 49 -9.39 10.37 12.23
C ASP A 49 -10.86 10.81 12.20
N LEU A 50 -11.53 10.75 11.04
CA LEU A 50 -12.91 11.22 10.90
C LEU A 50 -13.89 10.38 11.72
N LEU A 51 -13.69 9.07 11.71
CA LEU A 51 -14.61 8.10 12.28
C LEU A 51 -14.14 7.57 13.65
N ASP A 52 -12.98 8.04 14.14
CA ASP A 52 -12.35 7.59 15.40
C ASP A 52 -12.18 6.06 15.41
N LEU A 53 -11.70 5.51 14.29
CA LEU A 53 -11.60 4.06 14.10
C LEU A 53 -10.53 3.47 15.01
N PRO A 54 -10.85 2.41 15.78
CA PRO A 54 -9.83 1.70 16.54
C PRO A 54 -8.99 0.83 15.60
N PHE A 55 -7.68 0.84 15.80
CA PHE A 55 -6.76 -0.09 15.12
C PHE A 55 -5.72 -0.64 16.10
N THR A 56 -5.09 -1.74 15.71
CA THR A 56 -3.95 -2.32 16.43
C THR A 56 -2.79 -2.49 15.46
N GLY A 57 -1.61 -2.00 15.83
CA GLY A 57 -0.45 -1.97 14.94
C GLY A 57 0.06 -0.55 14.77
N ARG A 58 0.83 -0.31 13.70
CA ARG A 58 1.20 1.04 13.25
C ARG A 58 0.08 1.60 12.39
N GLU A 59 -0.19 2.89 12.52
CA GLU A 59 -1.24 3.56 11.74
C GLU A 59 -0.93 3.53 10.25
N GLU A 60 0.32 3.78 9.89
CA GLU A 60 0.84 3.73 8.52
C GLU A 60 0.62 2.37 7.85
N ASP A 61 0.91 1.27 8.55
CA ASP A 61 0.65 -0.08 8.03
C ASP A 61 -0.86 -0.29 7.79
N VAL A 62 -1.72 0.34 8.59
CA VAL A 62 -3.18 0.24 8.47
C VAL A 62 -3.68 1.10 7.29
N ALA A 63 -3.09 2.28 7.07
CA ALA A 63 -3.34 3.12 5.90
C ALA A 63 -2.90 2.44 4.59
N ASP A 64 -1.71 1.82 4.56
CA ASP A 64 -1.26 0.98 3.42
C ASP A 64 -2.25 -0.14 3.11
N GLN A 65 -2.74 -0.81 4.15
CA GLN A 65 -3.75 -1.86 4.01
C GLN A 65 -5.05 -1.35 3.40
N PHE A 66 -5.47 -0.12 3.73
CA PHE A 66 -6.63 0.50 3.11
C PHE A 66 -6.38 0.76 1.62
N ALA A 67 -5.21 1.33 1.28
CA ALA A 67 -4.84 1.57 -0.10
C ALA A 67 -4.82 0.29 -0.91
N ALA A 68 -4.15 -0.75 -0.41
CA ALA A 68 -4.10 -2.09 -0.99
C ALA A 68 -5.51 -2.64 -1.26
N TRP A 69 -6.39 -2.59 -0.25
CA TRP A 69 -7.77 -3.06 -0.40
C TRP A 69 -8.54 -2.33 -1.49
N ARG A 70 -8.53 -0.99 -1.45
CA ARG A 70 -9.34 -0.17 -2.36
C ARG A 70 -8.88 -0.31 -3.81
N LEU A 71 -7.58 -0.42 -4.02
CA LEU A 71 -6.97 -0.58 -5.34
C LEU A 71 -7.21 -1.99 -5.90
N ALA A 72 -6.92 -3.04 -5.13
CA ALA A 72 -7.13 -4.40 -5.59
C ALA A 72 -8.63 -4.71 -5.84
N GLU A 73 -9.54 -4.18 -5.03
CA GLU A 73 -10.99 -4.39 -5.24
C GLU A 73 -11.52 -3.64 -6.48
N SER A 74 -10.87 -2.56 -6.93
CA SER A 74 -11.30 -1.90 -8.17
C SER A 74 -11.04 -2.78 -9.41
N GLY A 75 -9.98 -3.59 -9.37
CA GLY A 75 -9.66 -4.61 -10.38
C GLY A 75 -9.33 -4.04 -11.76
N ASP A 76 -9.06 -2.73 -11.86
CA ASP A 76 -8.63 -2.09 -13.11
C ASP A 76 -7.11 -2.01 -13.21
N GLU A 77 -6.61 -1.95 -14.45
CA GLU A 77 -5.19 -1.90 -14.79
C GLU A 77 -4.48 -0.79 -14.02
N ALA A 78 -5.07 0.40 -13.97
CA ALA A 78 -4.44 1.55 -13.35
C ALA A 78 -4.30 1.41 -11.81
N SER A 79 -5.17 0.63 -11.16
CA SER A 79 -5.04 0.31 -9.73
C SER A 79 -4.07 -0.84 -9.48
N THR A 80 -4.00 -1.80 -10.39
CA THR A 80 -2.96 -2.84 -10.35
C THR A 80 -1.58 -2.21 -10.48
N ASP A 81 -1.42 -1.31 -11.46
CA ASP A 81 -0.17 -0.58 -11.67
C ASP A 81 0.22 0.24 -10.44
N ALA A 82 -0.75 0.80 -9.71
CA ALA A 82 -0.49 1.52 -8.48
C ALA A 82 0.13 0.62 -7.41
N LEU A 83 -0.42 -0.58 -7.20
CA LEU A 83 0.12 -1.55 -6.24
C LEU A 83 1.53 -2.02 -6.61
N LEU A 84 1.76 -2.32 -7.89
CA LEU A 84 3.08 -2.72 -8.38
C LEU A 84 4.09 -1.57 -8.33
N SER A 85 3.65 -0.34 -8.63
CA SER A 85 4.52 0.84 -8.58
C SER A 85 4.96 1.18 -7.17
N SER A 86 4.04 1.14 -6.19
CA SER A 86 4.40 1.37 -4.78
C SER A 86 5.29 0.26 -4.23
N ALA A 87 5.03 -1.01 -4.59
CA ALA A 87 5.93 -2.11 -4.22
C ALA A 87 7.35 -1.86 -4.75
N TYR A 88 7.48 -1.48 -6.02
CA TYR A 88 8.76 -1.18 -6.66
C TYR A 88 9.45 0.05 -6.04
N GLU A 89 8.72 1.11 -5.70
CA GLU A 89 9.26 2.27 -4.99
C GLU A 89 9.87 1.85 -3.66
N TYR A 90 9.16 1.06 -2.85
CA TYR A 90 9.69 0.59 -1.58
C TYR A 90 10.89 -0.34 -1.73
N GLU A 91 11.00 -1.11 -2.83
CA GLU A 91 12.23 -1.88 -3.11
C GLU A 91 13.42 -0.96 -3.38
N ILE A 92 13.22 0.11 -4.16
CA ILE A 92 14.25 1.14 -4.41
C ILE A 92 14.68 1.76 -3.08
N LEU A 93 13.73 2.22 -2.28
CA LEU A 93 13.97 2.86 -0.98
C LEU A 93 14.71 1.93 -0.02
N ALA A 94 14.28 0.67 0.07
CA ALA A 94 14.92 -0.36 0.89
C ALA A 94 16.39 -0.62 0.49
N SER A 95 16.72 -0.43 -0.78
CA SER A 95 18.09 -0.58 -1.28
C SER A 95 18.95 0.67 -1.04
N ALA A 96 18.31 1.85 -0.99
CA ALA A 96 18.97 3.15 -0.87
C ALA A 96 19.20 3.57 0.59
N TYR A 97 18.30 3.17 1.49
CA TYR A 97 18.26 3.66 2.87
C TYR A 97 18.25 2.52 3.88
N GLU A 98 18.92 2.72 5.02
CA GLU A 98 18.84 1.80 6.16
C GLU A 98 17.54 2.05 6.92
N ALA A 99 16.84 0.97 7.31
CA ALA A 99 15.63 1.08 8.11
C ALA A 99 15.89 1.82 9.44
N ASP A 100 15.15 2.89 9.69
CA ASP A 100 15.18 3.61 10.96
C ASP A 100 14.28 2.88 11.97
N PRO A 101 14.82 2.34 13.08
CA PRO A 101 14.02 1.65 14.08
C PRO A 101 13.06 2.57 14.85
N ASP A 102 13.24 3.88 14.78
CA ASP A 102 12.36 4.88 15.40
C ASP A 102 11.27 5.37 14.42
N ASP A 103 11.26 4.90 13.17
CA ASP A 103 10.23 5.20 12.17
C ASP A 103 8.86 4.64 12.60
N GLU A 104 7.81 5.39 12.31
CA GLU A 104 6.43 4.97 12.55
C GLU A 104 5.93 3.98 11.48
N HIS A 105 6.62 3.88 10.35
CA HIS A 105 6.36 2.90 9.30
C HIS A 105 7.03 1.56 9.59
N SER A 106 6.53 0.50 8.97
CA SER A 106 7.36 -0.68 8.73
C SER A 106 8.50 -0.34 7.76
N SER A 107 9.63 -1.05 7.85
CA SER A 107 10.75 -0.87 6.91
C SER A 107 10.29 -0.97 5.46
N ASP A 108 10.87 -0.20 4.55
CA ASP A 108 10.50 -0.22 3.13
C ASP A 108 10.51 -1.63 2.52
N ALA A 109 11.51 -2.46 2.87
CA ALA A 109 11.56 -3.85 2.42
C ALA A 109 10.31 -4.66 2.81
N ALA A 110 9.75 -4.39 4.00
CA ALA A 110 8.52 -5.03 4.46
C ALA A 110 7.30 -4.45 3.75
N ARG A 111 7.25 -3.14 3.51
CA ARG A 111 6.16 -2.49 2.76
C ARG A 111 6.09 -2.99 1.32
N ALA A 112 7.22 -3.10 0.63
CA ALA A 112 7.33 -3.70 -0.70
C ALA A 112 6.69 -5.10 -0.75
N VAL A 113 7.17 -6.00 0.12
CA VAL A 113 6.67 -7.38 0.18
C VAL A 113 5.19 -7.44 0.59
N ASN A 114 4.73 -6.55 1.47
CA ASN A 114 3.33 -6.50 1.87
C ASN A 114 2.42 -6.11 0.71
N TYR A 115 2.78 -5.10 -0.10
CA TYR A 115 1.98 -4.72 -1.27
C TYR A 115 1.88 -5.86 -2.30
N LEU A 116 2.99 -6.53 -2.61
CA LEU A 116 2.98 -7.71 -3.48
C LEU A 116 2.14 -8.85 -2.88
N CYS A 117 2.24 -9.06 -1.57
CA CYS A 117 1.47 -10.06 -0.85
C CYS A 117 -0.03 -9.77 -0.88
N TYR A 118 -0.46 -8.52 -0.68
CA TYR A 118 -1.87 -8.14 -0.76
C TYR A 118 -2.42 -8.28 -2.18
N LEU A 119 -1.63 -7.88 -3.20
CA LEU A 119 -2.02 -8.08 -4.59
C LEU A 119 -2.15 -9.56 -4.93
N TYR A 120 -1.13 -10.38 -4.62
CA TYR A 120 -1.17 -11.83 -4.81
C TYR A 120 -2.34 -12.47 -4.09
N GLY A 121 -2.52 -12.19 -2.79
CA GLY A 121 -3.60 -12.74 -1.98
C GLY A 121 -5.00 -12.33 -2.45
N SER A 122 -5.13 -11.24 -3.21
CA SER A 122 -6.40 -10.82 -3.78
C SER A 122 -6.87 -11.69 -4.95
N ASP A 123 -5.93 -12.23 -5.74
CA ASP A 123 -6.19 -13.14 -6.85
C ASP A 123 -4.93 -13.96 -7.20
N PRO A 124 -4.66 -15.05 -6.47
CA PRO A 124 -3.44 -15.86 -6.65
C PRO A 124 -3.32 -16.48 -8.04
N ASP A 125 -4.45 -16.79 -8.69
CA ASP A 125 -4.48 -17.38 -10.03
C ASP A 125 -4.00 -16.35 -11.08
N THR A 126 -4.34 -15.07 -10.91
CA THR A 126 -3.90 -14.00 -11.82
C THR A 126 -2.45 -13.59 -11.56
N TRP A 127 -2.00 -13.62 -10.30
CA TRP A 127 -0.72 -13.07 -9.88
C TRP A 127 0.34 -14.13 -9.56
N GLU A 128 0.20 -15.36 -10.08
CA GLU A 128 1.14 -16.46 -9.82
C GLU A 128 2.61 -16.10 -10.11
N ASP A 129 2.84 -15.26 -11.11
CA ASP A 129 4.17 -14.79 -11.53
C ASP A 129 4.83 -13.82 -10.54
N LEU A 130 4.12 -13.31 -9.53
CA LEU A 130 4.72 -12.50 -8.47
C LEU A 130 5.56 -13.32 -7.48
N VAL A 131 5.33 -14.64 -7.41
CA VAL A 131 6.03 -15.53 -6.47
C VAL A 131 7.35 -15.98 -7.09
N ASP A 132 8.46 -15.53 -6.51
CA ASP A 132 9.83 -15.86 -6.96
C ASP A 132 10.77 -16.02 -5.74
N ASP A 133 12.09 -16.12 -5.95
CA ASP A 133 13.08 -16.26 -4.88
C ASP A 133 13.18 -15.00 -3.99
N GLU A 134 13.02 -13.80 -4.57
CA GLU A 134 12.89 -12.48 -3.90
C GLU A 134 12.16 -11.52 -4.87
N PRO A 135 11.33 -10.56 -4.40
CA PRO A 135 11.06 -10.23 -3.00
C PRO A 135 9.91 -11.06 -2.36
N LEU A 136 8.96 -11.59 -3.14
CA LEU A 136 7.84 -12.38 -2.62
C LEU A 136 8.14 -13.88 -2.70
N THR A 137 8.75 -14.41 -1.64
CA THR A 137 9.07 -15.84 -1.54
C THR A 137 7.83 -16.72 -1.45
N GLN A 138 7.92 -17.99 -1.87
CA GLN A 138 6.83 -18.96 -1.69
C GLN A 138 6.36 -19.06 -0.22
N ASP A 139 7.30 -19.08 0.74
CA ASP A 139 6.95 -19.14 2.18
C ASP A 139 6.14 -17.91 2.62
N ARG A 140 6.38 -16.74 2.02
CA ARG A 140 5.59 -15.53 2.27
C ARG A 140 4.24 -15.59 1.57
N ALA A 141 4.22 -16.01 0.30
CA ALA A 141 3.04 -16.13 -0.55
C ALA A 141 1.98 -17.07 0.06
N ASP A 142 2.41 -18.15 0.71
CA ASP A 142 1.55 -19.11 1.42
C ASP A 142 0.67 -18.47 2.52
N LEU A 143 1.00 -17.26 2.98
CA LEU A 143 0.25 -16.51 4.00
C LEU A 143 -0.66 -15.42 3.41
N CYS A 144 -0.48 -15.10 2.13
CA CYS A 144 -1.00 -13.86 1.56
C CYS A 144 -2.51 -13.86 1.33
N GLU A 145 -3.11 -14.98 0.91
CA GLU A 145 -4.58 -15.11 0.82
C GLU A 145 -5.25 -14.85 2.19
N ASP A 146 -4.69 -15.45 3.24
CA ASP A 146 -5.16 -15.35 4.62
C ASP A 146 -5.02 -13.91 5.16
N GLU A 147 -3.92 -13.23 4.82
CA GLU A 147 -3.68 -11.84 5.20
C GLU A 147 -4.58 -10.86 4.45
N TRP A 148 -4.73 -11.05 3.14
CA TRP A 148 -5.67 -10.29 2.31
C TRP A 148 -7.10 -10.40 2.84
N ASP A 149 -7.55 -11.62 3.17
CA ASP A 149 -8.90 -11.82 3.69
C ASP A 149 -9.13 -11.14 5.04
N ARG A 150 -8.14 -11.19 5.94
CA ARG A 150 -8.21 -10.52 7.25
C ARG A 150 -8.22 -8.99 7.11
N LEU A 151 -7.34 -8.46 6.26
CA LEU A 151 -7.25 -7.04 5.93
C LEU A 151 -8.59 -6.53 5.38
N ARG A 152 -9.12 -7.19 4.35
CA ARG A 152 -10.38 -6.81 3.70
C ARG A 152 -11.56 -6.89 4.66
N LEU A 153 -11.63 -7.95 5.46
CA LEU A 153 -12.68 -8.10 6.47
C LEU A 153 -12.57 -7.03 7.55
N GLY A 154 -11.37 -6.77 8.08
CA GLY A 154 -11.13 -5.79 9.13
C GLY A 154 -11.59 -4.39 8.71
N TRP A 155 -11.18 -3.94 7.54
CA TRP A 155 -11.61 -2.63 7.02
C TRP A 155 -13.11 -2.55 6.73
N ARG A 156 -13.74 -3.64 6.25
CA ARG A 156 -15.20 -3.67 6.08
C ARG A 156 -15.95 -3.55 7.39
N GLU A 157 -15.55 -4.30 8.42
CA GLU A 157 -16.19 -4.23 9.74
C GLU A 157 -15.99 -2.85 10.37
N LEU A 158 -14.79 -2.26 10.27
CA LEU A 158 -14.51 -0.91 10.77
C LEU A 158 -15.42 0.14 10.13
N LEU A 159 -15.71 0.03 8.83
CA LEU A 159 -16.57 0.97 8.12
C LEU A 159 -18.06 0.69 8.29
N ASP A 160 -18.45 -0.57 8.50
CA ASP A 160 -19.85 -0.97 8.72
C ASP A 160 -20.36 -0.60 10.12
N ASP A 161 -19.49 -0.62 11.14
CA ASP A 161 -19.83 -0.27 12.53
C ASP A 161 -20.10 1.23 12.71
N VAL A 162 -19.68 2.07 11.77
CA VAL A 162 -19.92 3.51 11.84
C VAL A 162 -21.31 3.84 11.30
N ASP A 163 -22.30 3.83 12.20
CA ASP A 163 -23.67 4.31 11.98
C ASP A 163 -23.76 5.77 11.42
N ALA A 164 -22.64 6.49 11.31
CA ALA A 164 -22.55 7.89 10.90
C ALA A 164 -22.59 8.16 9.38
N LEU A 165 -22.44 7.15 8.52
CA LEU A 165 -22.57 7.31 7.06
C LEU A 165 -24.00 7.06 6.54
N ARG A 166 -24.96 6.75 7.42
CA ARG A 166 -26.40 6.59 7.10
C ARG A 166 -27.22 7.88 7.22
N GLY A 167 -26.57 9.04 7.16
CA GLY A 167 -27.24 10.35 7.08
C GLY A 167 -28.01 10.53 5.78
#